data_AF-A0A7L6AN04-F1
#
_entry.id   AF-A0A7L6AN04-F1
#
_cell.length_a   1.000
_cell.length_b   1.000
_cell.length_c   1.000
_cell.angle_alpha   90.00
_cell.angle_beta   90.00
_cell.angle_gamma   90.00
#
_symmetry.space_group_name_H-M   'P 1'
#
loop_
_entity.id
_entity.type
_entity.pdbx_description
1 polymer ?
#
loop_
_entity_poly.entity_id
_entity_poly.type
_entity_poly.pdbx_seq_one_letter_code
_entity_poly.pdbx_strand_id
1 'polypeptide(L)'
;MQIALFSIPMESTAKPPYAAWIKQQGKNVFYTEPSAEYLVDPRNYWKLADRHKQDAIGDAIAWQAANAFVGGECEGFISCMSGRSQMMEGEYLKRYPKGKHVEEALQDVNGNLEYIRKEWQQQPDEQRMST
;
A
#
# COMPACT_ATOMS: atom_id res chain seq x y z
N MET A 1 -0.70 -9.19 6.45
CA MET A 1 -2.13 -8.98 6.73
C MET A 1 -2.26 -7.60 7.36
N GLN A 2 -2.79 -6.61 6.63
CA GLN A 2 -2.91 -5.24 7.14
C GLN A 2 -3.81 -5.19 8.38
N ILE A 3 -3.43 -4.35 9.34
CA ILE A 3 -4.31 -3.98 10.44
C ILE A 3 -5.32 -3.00 9.83
N ALA A 4 -6.36 -3.51 9.18
CA ALA A 4 -7.51 -2.68 8.88
C ALA A 4 -8.17 -2.31 10.21
N LEU A 5 -8.76 -1.11 10.28
CA LEU A 5 -9.63 -0.73 11.39
C LEU A 5 -10.99 -1.42 11.20
N PHE A 6 -10.99 -2.76 11.11
CA PHE A 6 -12.19 -3.62 11.03
C PHE A 6 -13.18 -3.38 12.17
N SER A 7 -12.77 -2.62 13.18
CA SER A 7 -13.56 -2.24 14.34
C SER A 7 -14.42 -0.98 14.18
N ILE A 8 -14.40 -0.28 13.03
CA ILE A 8 -15.29 0.87 12.79
C ILE A 8 -16.37 0.49 11.76
N PRO A 9 -17.61 0.20 12.20
CA PRO A 9 -18.72 -0.02 11.27
C PRO A 9 -18.94 1.20 10.37
N MET A 10 -19.17 0.99 9.08
CA MET A 10 -19.32 2.06 8.08
C MET A 10 -20.38 3.09 8.52
N GLU A 11 -21.52 2.62 9.00
CA GLU A 11 -22.64 3.43 9.50
C GLU A 11 -22.35 4.24 10.78
N SER A 12 -21.18 3.98 11.38
CA SER A 12 -20.71 4.60 12.62
C SER A 12 -19.53 5.54 12.40
N THR A 13 -18.92 5.56 11.21
CA THR A 13 -17.79 6.46 10.86
C THR A 13 -18.12 7.95 11.05
N ALA A 14 -19.38 8.34 10.80
CA ALA A 14 -19.88 9.69 11.01
C ALA A 14 -20.42 9.97 12.43
N LYS A 15 -20.36 8.99 13.34
CA LYS A 15 -20.90 9.09 14.70
C LYS A 15 -19.78 9.10 15.75
N PRO A 16 -19.97 9.77 16.91
CA PRO A 16 -19.07 9.61 18.05
C PRO A 16 -19.03 8.15 18.55
N PRO A 17 -17.86 7.65 19.03
CA PRO A 17 -16.59 8.37 19.14
C PRO A 17 -15.75 8.37 17.85
N TYR A 18 -16.14 7.59 16.83
CA TYR A 18 -15.32 7.32 15.65
C TYR A 18 -15.08 8.56 14.79
N ALA A 19 -16.08 9.41 14.58
CA ALA A 19 -15.91 10.65 13.81
C ALA A 19 -14.83 11.57 14.40
N ALA A 20 -14.79 11.68 15.74
CA ALA A 20 -13.78 12.47 16.43
C ALA A 20 -12.38 11.82 16.34
N TRP A 21 -12.31 10.50 16.51
CA TRP A 21 -11.06 9.75 16.40
C TRP A 21 -10.47 9.82 14.98
N ILE A 22 -11.28 9.60 13.94
CA ILE A 22 -10.86 9.69 12.52
C ILE A 22 -10.31 11.09 12.23
N LYS A 23 -11.05 12.13 12.66
CA LYS A 23 -10.60 13.53 12.50
C LYS A 23 -9.27 13.78 13.20
N GLN A 24 -9.06 13.21 14.38
CA GLN A 24 -7.81 13.33 15.12
C GLN A 24 -6.63 12.63 14.42
N GLN A 25 -6.88 11.49 13.75
CA GLN A 25 -5.83 10.78 13.00
C GLN A 25 -5.34 11.57 11.79
N GLY A 26 -6.20 12.40 11.18
CA GLY A 26 -5.83 13.22 10.03
C GLY A 26 -5.27 12.37 8.89
N LYS A 27 -4.05 12.68 8.43
CA LYS A 27 -3.37 11.97 7.32
C LYS A 27 -2.87 10.57 7.69
N ASN A 28 -3.05 10.12 8.93
CA ASN A 28 -2.58 8.80 9.34
C ASN A 28 -3.49 7.67 8.85
N VAL A 29 -4.74 8.00 8.54
CA VAL A 29 -5.73 7.07 7.99
C VAL A 29 -6.34 7.66 6.73
N PHE A 30 -6.80 6.81 5.84
CA PHE A 30 -7.56 7.19 4.66
C PHE A 30 -8.76 6.27 4.50
N TYR A 31 -9.84 6.79 3.90
CA TYR A 31 -11.00 5.98 3.54
C TYR A 31 -10.77 5.34 2.17
N THR A 32 -11.19 4.09 2.02
CA THR A 32 -11.15 3.36 0.77
C THR A 32 -12.57 2.94 0.40
N GLU A 33 -13.04 3.38 -0.77
CA GLU A 33 -14.35 2.98 -1.29
C GLU A 33 -14.45 1.47 -1.56
N PRO A 34 -13.46 0.82 -2.22
CA PRO A 34 -13.53 -0.62 -2.52
C PRO A 34 -13.79 -1.53 -1.32
N SER A 35 -13.29 -1.17 -0.14
CA SER A 35 -13.48 -1.95 1.10
C SER A 35 -14.34 -1.26 2.15
N ALA A 36 -14.92 -0.10 1.81
CA ALA A 36 -15.82 0.69 2.66
C ALA A 36 -15.30 0.93 4.09
N GLU A 37 -13.99 1.12 4.25
CA GLU A 37 -13.33 1.17 5.55
C GLU A 37 -12.23 2.23 5.62
N TYR A 38 -11.80 2.55 6.84
CA TYR A 38 -10.60 3.36 7.08
C TYR A 38 -9.39 2.46 7.25
N LEU A 39 -8.33 2.77 6.52
CA LEU A 39 -7.05 2.06 6.57
C LEU A 39 -5.93 2.98 7.02
N VAL A 40 -4.90 2.38 7.62
CA VAL A 40 -3.68 3.10 7.98
C VAL A 40 -2.87 3.37 6.71
N ASP A 41 -2.44 4.63 6.55
CA ASP A 41 -1.60 5.04 5.44
C ASP A 41 -0.25 4.28 5.45
N PRO A 42 0.13 3.60 4.36
CA PRO A 42 1.36 2.82 4.28
C PRO A 42 2.64 3.61 4.60
N ARG A 43 2.64 4.93 4.37
CA ARG A 43 3.76 5.83 4.69
C ARG A 43 4.05 5.84 6.20
N ASN A 44 3.08 5.52 7.05
CA ASN A 44 3.30 5.43 8.49
C ASN A 44 4.06 4.17 8.90
N TYR A 45 3.79 3.03 8.25
CA TYR A 45 4.58 1.81 8.46
C TYR A 45 6.01 2.02 8.01
N TRP A 46 6.22 2.67 6.87
CA TRP A 46 7.57 2.99 6.39
C TRP A 46 8.36 3.88 7.35
N LYS A 47 7.76 4.96 7.85
CA LYS A 47 8.39 5.81 8.89
C LYS A 47 8.70 5.03 10.16
N LEU A 48 7.84 4.09 10.54
CA LEU A 48 8.05 3.26 11.72
C LEU A 48 9.19 2.25 11.48
N ALA A 49 9.24 1.62 10.31
CA ALA A 49 10.33 0.73 9.93
C ALA A 49 11.68 1.47 9.92
N ASP A 50 11.72 2.70 9.42
CA ASP A 50 12.95 3.50 9.42
C ASP A 50 13.47 3.79 10.83
N ARG A 51 12.58 4.02 11.81
CA ARG A 51 12.95 4.18 13.23
C ARG A 51 13.52 2.91 13.85
N HIS A 52 13.12 1.75 13.34
CA HIS A 52 13.52 0.42 13.83
C HIS A 52 14.47 -0.30 12.86
N LYS A 53 15.17 0.42 11.98
CA LYS A 53 15.96 -0.18 10.89
C LYS A 53 17.10 -1.10 11.38
N GLN A 54 17.59 -0.89 12.60
CA GLN A 54 18.64 -1.71 13.21
C GLN A 54 18.07 -2.81 14.13
N ASP A 55 16.77 -2.79 14.38
CA ASP A 55 16.09 -3.74 15.25
C ASP A 55 15.53 -4.89 14.43
N ALA A 56 15.42 -6.07 15.04
CA ALA A 56 14.82 -7.24 14.39
C ALA A 56 13.36 -7.00 13.95
N ILE A 57 12.66 -6.04 14.58
CA ILE A 57 11.27 -5.70 14.25
C ILE A 57 11.14 -4.81 13.00
N GLY A 58 12.20 -4.07 12.62
CA GLY A 58 12.15 -3.16 11.47
C GLY A 58 11.79 -3.86 10.17
N ASP A 59 12.35 -5.05 9.95
CA ASP A 59 12.05 -5.91 8.79
C ASP A 59 10.57 -6.32 8.73
N ALA A 60 10.01 -6.75 9.85
CA ALA A 60 8.59 -7.13 9.92
C ALA A 60 7.66 -5.94 9.65
N ILE A 61 8.00 -4.76 10.15
CA ILE A 61 7.22 -3.54 9.92
C ILE A 61 7.33 -3.09 8.46
N ALA A 62 8.52 -3.20 7.87
CA ALA A 62 8.77 -2.93 6.46
C ALA A 62 7.98 -3.87 5.55
N TRP A 63 7.96 -5.16 5.88
CA TRP A 63 7.16 -6.14 5.14
C TRP A 63 5.67 -5.85 5.23
N GLN A 64 5.19 -5.43 6.40
CA GLN A 64 3.82 -4.98 6.57
C GLN A 64 3.52 -3.71 5.77
N ALA A 65 4.49 -2.81 5.60
CA ALA A 65 4.34 -1.62 4.77
C ALA A 65 4.24 -1.98 3.27
N ALA A 66 5.08 -2.91 2.80
CA ALA A 66 5.07 -3.40 1.42
C ALA A 66 3.79 -4.18 1.05
N ASN A 67 3.06 -4.69 2.05
CA ASN A 67 1.82 -5.44 1.87
C ASN A 67 0.58 -4.66 2.33
N ALA A 68 0.72 -3.37 2.62
CA ALA A 68 -0.41 -2.54 3.02
C ALA A 68 -1.24 -2.13 1.80
N PHE A 69 -2.55 -2.00 1.95
CA PHE A 69 -3.40 -1.41 0.93
C PHE A 69 -3.09 0.08 0.77
N VAL A 70 -2.94 0.53 -0.47
CA VAL A 70 -2.58 1.92 -0.83
C VAL A 70 -3.77 2.76 -1.31
N GLY A 71 -4.99 2.19 -1.33
CA GLY A 71 -6.14 2.86 -1.93
C GLY A 71 -6.13 2.78 -3.46
N GLY A 72 -7.31 2.86 -4.06
CA GLY A 72 -7.47 2.88 -5.52
C GLY A 72 -7.18 1.55 -6.22
N GLU A 73 -7.84 1.37 -7.35
CA GLU A 73 -7.56 0.29 -8.29
C GLU A 73 -6.68 0.82 -9.41
N CYS A 74 -5.76 -0.01 -9.91
CA CYS A 74 -4.93 0.38 -11.05
C CYS A 74 -5.61 0.13 -12.39
N GLU A 75 -6.74 -0.59 -12.43
CA GLU A 75 -7.56 -0.81 -13.65
C GLU A 75 -6.76 -1.32 -14.87
N GLY A 76 -5.61 -1.97 -14.65
CA GLY A 76 -4.71 -2.45 -15.69
C GLY A 76 -3.75 -1.41 -16.30
N PHE A 77 -3.76 -0.16 -15.82
CA PHE A 77 -2.82 0.88 -16.25
C PHE A 77 -1.40 0.58 -15.77
N ILE A 78 -0.47 0.53 -16.72
CA ILE A 78 0.93 0.19 -16.44
C ILE A 78 1.62 1.27 -15.63
N SER A 79 1.32 2.56 -15.82
CA SER A 79 1.89 3.61 -14.98
C SER A 79 1.51 3.44 -13.50
N CYS A 80 0.25 3.13 -13.22
CA CYS A 80 -0.21 2.82 -11.86
C CYS A 80 0.45 1.56 -11.30
N MET A 81 0.42 0.46 -12.04
CA MET A 81 0.98 -0.82 -11.60
C MET A 81 2.48 -0.72 -11.31
N SER A 82 3.24 -0.11 -12.21
CA SER A 82 4.68 0.08 -12.05
C SER A 82 5.01 1.03 -10.90
N GLY A 83 4.29 2.15 -10.77
CA GLY A 83 4.43 3.08 -9.65
C GLY A 83 4.12 2.42 -8.31
N ARG A 84 3.03 1.63 -8.23
CA ARG A 84 2.67 0.87 -7.04
C ARG A 84 3.76 -0.13 -6.67
N SER A 85 4.28 -0.90 -7.62
CA SER A 85 5.33 -1.87 -7.30
C SER A 85 6.63 -1.20 -6.81
N GLN A 86 6.98 -0.04 -7.36
CA GLN A 86 8.11 0.75 -6.84
C GLN A 86 7.89 1.21 -5.39
N MET A 87 6.69 1.67 -5.05
CA MET A 87 6.36 2.17 -3.72
C MET A 87 6.25 1.07 -2.65
N MET A 88 6.11 -0.19 -3.07
CA MET A 88 5.78 -1.33 -2.23
C MET A 88 6.95 -2.32 -2.16
N GLU A 89 6.99 -3.31 -3.04
CA GLU A 89 7.99 -4.36 -3.00
C GLU A 89 9.38 -3.81 -3.37
N GLY A 90 9.45 -2.89 -4.34
CA GLY A 90 10.67 -2.18 -4.67
C GLY A 90 11.23 -1.38 -3.49
N GLU A 91 10.36 -0.75 -2.70
CA GLU A 91 10.77 0.00 -1.52
C GLU A 91 11.26 -0.93 -0.39
N TYR A 92 10.65 -2.11 -0.24
CA TYR A 92 11.15 -3.14 0.68
C TYR A 92 12.55 -3.60 0.30
N LEU A 93 12.74 -4.00 -0.97
CA LEU A 93 14.03 -4.45 -1.48
C LEU A 93 15.12 -3.38 -1.35
N LYS A 94 14.77 -2.10 -1.53
CA LYS A 94 15.68 -0.97 -1.34
C LYS A 94 16.12 -0.82 0.12
N ARG A 95 15.20 -0.97 1.08
CA ARG A 95 15.47 -0.71 2.50
C ARG A 95 16.05 -1.92 3.23
N TYR A 96 15.61 -3.13 2.86
CA TYR A 96 15.92 -4.40 3.51
C TYR A 96 16.42 -5.45 2.50
N PRO A 97 17.53 -5.20 1.78
CA PRO A 97 18.04 -6.11 0.74
C PRO A 97 18.54 -7.47 1.25
N LYS A 98 18.59 -7.66 2.57
CA LYS A 98 18.92 -8.92 3.27
C LYS A 98 17.83 -9.30 4.27
N GLY A 99 16.64 -8.72 4.14
CA GLY A 99 15.49 -9.00 4.99
C GLY A 99 14.95 -10.41 4.77
N LYS A 100 14.08 -10.85 5.67
CA LYS A 100 13.51 -12.21 5.64
C LYS A 100 12.57 -12.45 4.47
N HIS A 101 12.03 -11.38 3.86
CA HIS A 101 11.02 -11.44 2.82
C HIS A 101 11.54 -11.02 1.43
N VAL A 102 12.86 -11.07 1.23
CA VAL A 102 13.48 -10.65 -0.04
C VAL A 102 13.02 -11.54 -1.19
N GLU A 103 12.89 -12.85 -0.97
CA GLU A 103 12.45 -13.78 -2.01
C GLU A 103 10.99 -13.51 -2.41
N GLU A 104 10.10 -13.34 -1.45
CA GLU A 104 8.70 -13.00 -1.67
C GLU A 104 8.58 -11.66 -2.42
N ALA A 105 9.30 -10.62 -1.98
CA ALA A 105 9.30 -9.32 -2.66
C ALA A 105 9.81 -9.42 -4.12
N LEU A 106 10.82 -10.25 -4.40
CA LEU A 106 11.30 -10.48 -5.76
C LEU A 106 10.26 -11.23 -6.62
N GLN A 107 9.56 -12.20 -6.04
CA GLN A 107 8.49 -12.94 -6.70
C GLN A 107 7.34 -12.01 -7.08
N ASP A 108 6.93 -11.13 -6.18
CA ASP A 108 5.87 -10.15 -6.41
C ASP A 108 6.26 -9.15 -7.52
N VAL A 109 7.49 -8.61 -7.48
CA VAL A 109 8.02 -7.75 -8.55
C VAL A 109 8.03 -8.49 -9.89
N ASN A 110 8.48 -9.74 -9.90
CA ASN A 110 8.51 -10.55 -11.13
C ASN A 110 7.09 -10.77 -11.68
N GLY A 111 6.11 -11.07 -10.82
CA GLY A 111 4.70 -11.20 -11.22
C GLY A 111 4.15 -9.92 -11.85
N ASN A 112 4.43 -8.76 -11.24
CA ASN A 112 4.04 -7.46 -11.78
C ASN A 112 4.71 -7.17 -13.13
N LEU A 113 6.00 -7.46 -13.28
CA LEU A 113 6.72 -7.28 -14.54
C LEU A 113 6.21 -8.22 -15.64
N GLU A 114 5.87 -9.47 -15.32
CA GLU A 114 5.27 -10.41 -16.26
C GLU A 114 3.92 -9.93 -16.77
N TYR A 115 3.07 -9.41 -15.88
CA TYR A 115 1.81 -8.78 -16.27
C TYR A 115 2.04 -7.58 -17.19
N ILE A 116 2.92 -6.65 -16.79
CA ILE A 116 3.28 -5.47 -17.60
C ILE A 116 3.79 -5.90 -18.98
N ARG A 117 4.68 -6.90 -19.04
CA ARG A 117 5.23 -7.44 -20.29
C ARG A 117 4.16 -8.06 -21.19
N LYS A 118 3.08 -8.60 -20.63
CA LYS A 118 1.97 -9.16 -21.41
C LYS A 118 1.04 -8.07 -21.95
N GLU A 119 0.79 -7.02 -21.17
CA GLU A 119 -0.28 -6.05 -21.46
C GLU A 119 0.23 -4.73 -22.09
N TRP A 120 1.55 -4.48 -22.17
CA TRP A 120 2.09 -3.17 -22.59
C TRP A 120 1.68 -2.69 -23.97
N GLN A 121 1.44 -3.60 -24.92
CA GLN A 121 1.00 -3.21 -26.26
C GLN A 121 -0.48 -2.81 -26.32
N GLN A 122 -1.26 -3.17 -25.30
CA GLN A 122 -2.70 -2.94 -25.23
C GLN A 122 -3.05 -1.74 -24.34
N GLN A 123 -2.05 -0.98 -23.88
CA GLN A 123 -2.29 0.16 -23.01
C GLN A 123 -3.07 1.25 -23.74
N PRO A 124 -4.19 1.71 -23.18
CA PRO A 124 -4.86 2.90 -23.68
C PRO A 124 -3.94 4.13 -23.51
N ASP A 125 -4.15 5.15 -24.33
CA ASP A 125 -3.50 6.46 -24.14
C ASP A 125 -3.93 7.04 -22.77
N GLU A 126 -3.08 6.88 -21.75
CA GLU A 126 -3.36 7.32 -20.38
C GLU A 126 -3.64 8.85 -20.31
N GLN A 127 -3.07 9.63 -21.23
CA GLN A 127 -3.26 11.07 -21.33
C GLN A 127 -4.65 11.48 -21.83
N ARG A 128 -5.39 10.60 -22.54
CA ARG A 128 -6.73 10.90 -23.07
C ARG A 128 -7.87 10.63 -22.09
N MET A 129 -7.59 9.97 -20.97
CA MET A 129 -8.60 9.60 -19.97
C MET A 129 -8.66 10.56 -18.77
N SER A 130 -7.81 11.59 -18.77
CA SER A 130 -7.74 12.63 -17.71
C SER A 130 -8.57 13.89 -18.01
N THR A 131 -9.51 13.82 -18.97
CA THR A 131 -10.45 14.92 -19.31
C THR A 131 -11.85 14.63 -18.82
#